data_AF-A0A5R2MWC3-F1
#
_entry.id   AF-A0A5R2MWC3-F1
#
_cell.length_a   1.000
_cell.length_b   1.000
_cell.length_c   1.000
_cell.angle_alpha   90.00
_cell.angle_beta   90.00
_cell.angle_gamma   90.00
#
_symmetry.space_group_name_H-M   'P 1'
#
loop_
_entity.id
_entity.type
_entity.pdbx_description
1 polymer ?
#
loop_
_entity_poly.entity_id
_entity_poly.type
_entity_poly.pdbx_seq_one_letter_code
_entity_poly.pdbx_strand_id
1 'polypeptide(L)'
;GNDMALDLAMLQDKMHTFPKAEAIAAIEASLGRKVGDLYARFGDPVAAASIAQVHTADTMHDGVATQVAVKVIRPGVRRRFFHDLESYFLAARLQEKYIPSSRRLRPVEVTE
;
A
#
# COMPACT_ATOMS: atom_id res chain seq x y z
N GLY A 1 -10.91 -26.33 7.39
CA GLY A 1 -11.31 -24.97 7.00
C GLY A 1 -10.52 -23.95 7.79
N ASN A 2 -10.68 -23.95 9.12
CA ASN A 2 -9.94 -23.04 10.01
C ASN A 2 -8.41 -23.27 10.00
N ASP A 3 -7.97 -24.53 9.94
CA ASP A 3 -6.53 -24.87 9.93
C ASP A 3 -5.84 -24.45 8.62
N MET A 4 -6.47 -24.65 7.46
CA MET A 4 -5.94 -24.14 6.19
C MET A 4 -5.90 -22.60 6.13
N ALA A 5 -6.84 -21.92 6.79
CA ALA A 5 -6.83 -20.46 6.88
C ALA A 5 -5.71 -19.95 7.79
N LEU A 6 -5.40 -20.67 8.88
CA LEU A 6 -4.26 -20.41 9.76
C LEU A 6 -2.92 -20.64 9.05
N ASP A 7 -2.79 -21.75 8.31
CA ASP A 7 -1.58 -22.05 7.53
C ASP A 7 -1.35 -21.02 6.41
N LEU A 8 -2.42 -20.56 5.72
CA LEU A 8 -2.31 -19.45 4.77
C LEU A 8 -2.01 -18.11 5.45
N ALA A 9 -2.48 -17.89 6.67
CA ALA A 9 -2.15 -16.68 7.43
C ALA A 9 -0.66 -16.61 7.80
N MET A 10 0.01 -17.76 7.96
CA MET A 10 1.46 -17.81 8.16
C MET A 10 2.26 -17.47 6.89
N LEU A 11 1.67 -17.63 5.69
CA LEU A 11 2.24 -17.19 4.41
C LEU A 11 2.09 -15.68 4.16
N GLN A 12 1.23 -14.99 4.91
CA GLN A 12 1.15 -13.53 4.87
C GLN A 12 2.32 -12.94 5.65
N ASP A 13 3.39 -12.60 4.94
CA ASP A 13 4.52 -11.86 5.49
C ASP A 13 4.02 -10.56 6.12
N LYS A 14 4.05 -10.47 7.46
CA LYS A 14 3.66 -9.27 8.19
C LYS A 14 4.77 -8.24 8.01
N MET A 15 4.63 -7.45 6.94
CA MET A 15 5.55 -6.38 6.60
C MET A 15 5.77 -5.44 7.80
N HIS A 16 6.99 -4.94 7.96
CA HIS A 16 7.28 -3.97 8.99
C HIS A 16 6.44 -2.70 8.79
N THR A 17 5.92 -2.19 9.91
CA THR A 17 5.29 -0.88 9.97
C THR A 17 6.33 0.22 9.76
N PHE A 18 5.88 1.39 9.35
CA PHE A 18 6.68 2.61 9.32
C PHE A 18 6.23 3.56 10.45
N PRO A 19 7.09 4.52 10.86
CA PRO A 19 6.79 5.43 11.96
C PRO A 19 5.46 6.17 11.79
N LYS A 20 4.70 6.27 12.89
CA LYS A 20 3.43 7.00 12.93
C LYS A 20 3.56 8.46 12.47
N ALA A 21 4.70 9.10 12.76
CA ALA A 21 4.98 10.46 12.30
C ALA A 21 5.00 10.57 10.77
N GLU A 22 5.54 9.59 10.06
CA GLU A 22 5.51 9.57 8.59
C GLU A 22 4.10 9.33 8.07
N ALA A 23 3.29 8.52 8.76
CA ALA A 23 1.89 8.32 8.42
C ALA A 23 1.10 9.64 8.55
N ILE A 24 1.30 10.36 9.65
CA ILE A 24 0.69 11.67 9.89
C ILE A 24 1.10 12.63 8.76
N ALA A 25 2.40 12.77 8.49
CA ALA A 25 2.89 13.64 7.43
C ALA A 25 2.28 13.32 6.05
N ALA A 26 2.15 12.03 5.72
CA ALA A 26 1.53 11.60 4.46
C ALA A 26 0.04 11.94 4.39
N ILE A 27 -0.72 11.74 5.47
CA ILE A 27 -2.14 12.12 5.55
C ILE A 27 -2.30 13.62 5.38
N GLU A 28 -1.53 14.42 6.13
CA GLU A 28 -1.62 15.88 6.08
C GLU A 28 -1.24 16.43 4.71
N ALA A 29 -0.19 15.89 4.08
CA ALA A 29 0.22 16.27 2.74
C ALA A 29 -0.86 15.91 1.68
N SER A 30 -1.54 14.78 1.84
CA SER A 30 -2.56 14.33 0.88
C SER A 30 -3.90 15.03 1.03
N LEU A 31 -4.29 15.42 2.26
CA LEU A 31 -5.62 15.98 2.56
C LEU A 31 -5.58 17.48 2.87
N GLY A 32 -4.40 18.08 3.02
CA GLY A 32 -4.23 19.51 3.29
C GLY A 32 -4.74 19.97 4.65
N ARG A 33 -4.98 19.04 5.59
CA ARG A 33 -5.53 19.30 6.94
C ARG A 33 -4.73 18.57 7.99
N LYS A 34 -4.70 19.09 9.22
CA LYS A 34 -4.01 18.42 10.32
C LYS A 34 -4.75 17.16 10.73
N VAL A 35 -4.01 16.12 11.14
CA VAL A 35 -4.62 14.85 11.60
C VAL A 35 -5.60 15.08 12.76
N GLY A 36 -5.31 16.03 13.65
CA GLY A 36 -6.21 16.41 14.74
C GLY A 36 -7.53 17.05 14.29
N ASP A 37 -7.61 17.60 13.08
CA ASP A 37 -8.85 18.14 12.52
C ASP A 37 -9.69 17.05 11.83
N LEU A 38 -9.06 15.93 11.47
CA LEU A 38 -9.66 14.83 10.72
C LEU A 38 -10.18 13.72 11.63
N TYR A 39 -9.46 13.46 12.73
CA TYR A 39 -9.74 12.36 13.65
C TYR A 39 -9.70 12.87 15.09
N ALA A 40 -10.69 12.47 15.90
CA ALA A 40 -10.68 12.70 17.34
C ALA A 40 -9.57 11.91 18.04
N ARG A 41 -9.20 10.75 17.47
CA ARG A 41 -8.05 9.97 17.88
C ARG A 41 -7.41 9.32 16.67
N PHE A 42 -6.08 9.39 16.57
CA PHE A 42 -5.31 8.62 15.59
C PHE A 42 -4.39 7.64 16.32
N GLY A 43 -4.70 6.35 16.19
CA GLY A 43 -4.07 5.24 16.89
C GLY A 43 -2.78 4.75 16.23
N ASP A 44 -2.21 3.71 16.85
CA ASP A 44 -1.00 3.05 16.37
C ASP A 44 -1.35 2.08 15.22
N PRO A 45 -0.37 1.69 14.39
CA PRO A 45 -0.65 0.79 13.30
C PRO A 45 -1.08 -0.59 13.78
N VAL A 46 -2.10 -1.14 13.15
CA VAL A 46 -2.65 -2.46 13.45
C VAL A 46 -2.29 -3.51 12.40
N ALA A 47 -1.94 -3.08 11.19
CA ALA A 47 -1.49 -3.96 10.12
C ALA A 47 -0.60 -3.20 9.14
N ALA A 48 0.28 -3.93 8.45
CA ALA A 48 1.05 -3.41 7.34
C ALA A 48 1.12 -4.43 6.20
N ALA A 49 1.17 -3.91 4.98
CA ALA A 49 1.28 -4.65 3.74
C ALA A 49 2.36 -4.00 2.85
N SER A 50 2.58 -4.56 1.66
CA SER A 50 3.58 -4.10 0.71
C SER A 50 3.48 -2.60 0.41
N ILE A 51 2.27 -2.11 0.11
CA ILE A 51 2.03 -0.74 -0.39
C ILE A 51 1.54 0.21 0.70
N ALA A 52 0.99 -0.29 1.80
CA ALA A 52 0.31 0.55 2.79
C ALA A 52 0.33 -0.06 4.20
N GLN A 53 0.03 0.79 5.18
CA GLN A 53 -0.17 0.47 6.59
C GLN A 53 -1.57 0.90 7.02
N VAL A 54 -2.16 0.21 7.98
CA VAL A 54 -3.49 0.53 8.52
C VAL A 54 -3.36 0.97 9.97
N HIS A 55 -3.99 2.08 10.30
CA HIS A 55 -4.13 2.61 11.65
C HIS A 55 -5.59 2.52 12.10
N THR A 56 -5.82 2.36 13.40
CA THR A 56 -7.12 2.66 14.00
C THR A 56 -7.25 4.16 14.19
N ALA A 57 -8.44 4.71 13.98
CA ALA A 57 -8.74 6.09 14.28
C ALA A 57 -10.20 6.23 14.70
N ASP A 58 -10.54 7.31 15.38
CA ASP A 58 -11.91 7.65 15.72
C ASP A 58 -12.30 8.95 15.00
N THR A 59 -13.38 8.91 14.24
CA THR A 59 -14.00 10.12 13.64
C THR A 59 -15.18 10.56 14.49
N MET A 60 -15.41 11.86 14.60
CA MET A 60 -16.61 12.40 15.24
C MET A 60 -17.65 12.78 14.18
N HIS A 61 -18.85 12.23 14.31
CA HIS A 61 -20.01 12.61 13.51
C HIS A 61 -21.19 12.87 14.44
N ASP A 62 -21.75 14.07 14.42
CA ASP A 62 -22.84 14.51 15.30
C ASP A 62 -22.59 14.24 16.80
N GLY A 63 -21.33 14.38 17.24
CA GLY A 63 -20.91 14.13 18.63
C GLY A 63 -20.73 12.65 18.99
N VAL A 64 -20.96 11.73 18.04
CA VAL A 64 -20.74 10.29 18.22
C VAL A 64 -19.37 9.91 17.66
N ALA A 65 -18.57 9.24 18.49
CA ALA A 65 -17.28 8.70 18.07
C ALA A 65 -17.48 7.36 17.34
N THR A 66 -16.98 7.27 16.11
CA THR A 66 -17.00 6.04 15.30
C THR A 66 -15.59 5.61 14.98
N GLN A 67 -15.25 4.37 15.33
CA GLN A 67 -13.96 3.78 15.01
C GLN A 67 -13.87 3.45 13.51
N VAL A 68 -12.77 3.86 12.89
CA VAL A 68 -12.47 3.65 11.47
C VAL A 68 -11.07 3.09 11.28
N ALA A 69 -10.85 2.43 10.15
CA ALA A 69 -9.53 1.98 9.71
C ALA A 69 -8.97 2.97 8.68
N VAL A 70 -7.81 3.55 8.96
CA VAL A 70 -7.14 4.52 8.08
C VAL A 70 -5.96 3.84 7.39
N LYS A 71 -6.10 3.60 6.09
CA LYS A 71 -5.05 3.02 5.25
C LYS A 71 -4.15 4.13 4.70
N VAL A 72 -2.89 4.11 5.09
CA VAL A 72 -1.87 5.08 4.70
C VAL A 72 -0.85 4.43 3.78
N ILE A 73 -0.68 5.00 2.60
CA ILE A 73 0.28 4.52 1.61
C ILE A 73 1.71 4.71 2.15
N ARG A 74 2.57 3.70 1.97
CA ARG A 74 3.95 3.73 2.45
C ARG A 74 4.72 4.89 1.79
N PRO A 75 5.43 5.73 2.57
CA PRO A 75 6.27 6.78 2.03
C PRO A 75 7.26 6.26 0.98
N GLY A 76 7.37 6.99 -0.13
CA GLY A 76 8.24 6.62 -1.24
C GLY A 76 7.83 5.36 -2.03
N VAL A 77 6.66 4.76 -1.77
CA VAL A 77 6.23 3.57 -2.53
C VAL A 77 5.99 3.89 -4.00
N ARG A 78 5.46 5.08 -4.33
CA ARG A 78 5.27 5.49 -5.72
C ARG A 78 6.58 5.49 -6.49
N ARG A 79 7.65 6.04 -5.90
CA ARG A 79 8.98 6.09 -6.53
C ARG A 79 9.55 4.69 -6.74
N ARG A 80 9.43 3.80 -5.75
CA ARG A 80 9.83 2.39 -5.86
C ARG A 80 9.03 1.67 -6.95
N PHE A 81 7.72 1.83 -6.94
CA PHE A 81 6.84 1.25 -7.94
C PHE A 81 7.16 1.69 -9.37
N PHE A 82 7.44 2.99 -9.59
CA PHE A 82 7.88 3.48 -10.91
C PHE A 82 9.22 2.88 -11.35
N HIS A 83 10.19 2.75 -10.44
CA HIS A 83 11.48 2.12 -10.75
C HIS A 83 11.32 0.62 -11.09
N ASP A 84 10.43 -0.07 -10.39
CA ASP A 84 10.13 -1.47 -10.66
C ASP A 84 9.45 -1.64 -12.03
N LEU A 85 8.50 -0.75 -12.37
CA LEU A 85 7.87 -0.71 -13.69
C LEU A 85 8.89 -0.44 -14.80
N GLU A 86 9.80 0.52 -14.66
CA GLU A 86 10.86 0.78 -15.66
C GLU A 86 11.70 -0.47 -15.93
N SER A 87 12.04 -1.20 -14.86
CA SER A 87 12.78 -2.46 -14.96
C SER A 87 11.97 -3.54 -15.70
N TYR A 88 10.67 -3.65 -15.44
CA TYR A 88 9.78 -4.56 -16.16
C TYR A 88 9.60 -4.17 -17.63
N PHE A 89 9.47 -2.89 -17.95
CA PHE A 89 9.41 -2.42 -19.34
C PHE A 89 10.71 -2.75 -20.09
N LEU A 90 11.87 -2.57 -19.45
CA LEU A 90 13.15 -2.96 -20.04
C LEU A 90 13.19 -4.47 -20.30
N ALA A 91 12.80 -5.28 -19.32
CA ALA A 91 12.75 -6.73 -19.45
C ALA A 91 11.78 -7.17 -20.55
N ALA A 92 10.57 -6.62 -20.60
CA ALA A 92 9.56 -6.92 -21.61
C ALA A 92 10.05 -6.57 -23.02
N ARG A 93 10.71 -5.42 -23.20
CA ARG A 93 11.31 -5.01 -24.48
C ARG A 93 12.44 -5.94 -24.91
N LEU A 94 13.31 -6.36 -23.99
CA LEU A 94 14.36 -7.34 -24.27
C LEU A 94 13.74 -8.69 -24.65
N GLN A 95 12.68 -9.11 -23.95
CA GLN A 95 11.98 -10.36 -24.23
C GLN A 95 11.39 -10.37 -25.64
N GLU A 96 10.68 -9.32 -26.06
CA GLU A 96 10.14 -9.24 -27.43
C GLU A 96 11.22 -9.17 -28.52
N LYS A 97 12.39 -8.63 -28.19
CA LYS A 97 13.54 -8.54 -29.08
C LYS A 97 14.23 -9.89 -29.29
N TYR A 98 14.45 -10.65 -28.22
CA TYR A 98 15.24 -11.88 -28.26
C TYR A 98 14.41 -13.17 -28.29
N ILE A 99 13.13 -13.11 -27.92
CA ILE A 99 12.21 -14.25 -27.87
C ILE A 99 10.97 -13.90 -28.73
N PRO A 100 11.02 -14.08 -30.06
CA PRO A 100 9.91 -13.70 -30.94
C PRO A 100 8.57 -14.36 -30.58
N SER A 101 8.60 -15.54 -29.96
CA SER A 101 7.42 -16.27 -29.50
C SER A 101 6.68 -15.63 -28.30
N SER A 102 7.30 -14.67 -27.60
CA SER A 102 6.65 -13.94 -26.50
C SER A 102 5.78 -12.77 -26.99
N ARG A 103 5.95 -12.31 -28.23
CA ARG A 103 5.20 -11.16 -28.78
C ARG A 103 3.68 -11.35 -28.73
N ARG A 104 3.20 -12.59 -28.86
CA ARG A 104 1.78 -12.94 -28.73
C ARG A 104 1.21 -12.77 -27.33
N LEU A 105 2.06 -12.71 -26.30
CA LEU A 105 1.66 -12.48 -24.91
C LEU A 105 1.56 -10.99 -24.58
N ARG A 106 1.96 -10.10 -25.51
CA ARG A 106 1.96 -8.63 -25.37
C ARG A 106 2.59 -8.17 -24.04
N PRO A 107 3.79 -8.68 -23.67
CA PRO A 107 4.36 -8.46 -22.34
C PRO A 107 4.62 -6.99 -22.02
N VAL A 108 4.83 -6.13 -23.02
CA VAL A 108 4.99 -4.68 -22.81
C VAL A 108 3.67 -4.00 -22.42
N GLU A 109 2.54 -4.48 -22.92
CA GLU A 109 1.23 -3.87 -22.63
C GLU A 109 0.65 -4.31 -21.30
N VAL A 110 1.02 -5.50 -20.82
CA VAL A 110 0.62 -5.97 -19.48
C VAL A 110 1.33 -5.18 -18.37
N THR A 111 2.42 -4.50 -18.70
CA THR A 111 3.19 -3.64 -17.78
C THR A 111 2.77 -2.16 -17.80
N GLU A 112 1.84 -1.75 -18.68
CA GLU A 112 1.20 -0.42 -18.68
C GLU A 112 0.06 -0.30 -17.67
#